data_AF-A0A355DL19-F1
#
_entry.id   AF-A0A355DL19-F1
#
_cell.length_a   1.000
_cell.length_b   1.000
_cell.length_c   1.000
_cell.angle_alpha   90.00
_cell.angle_beta   90.00
_cell.angle_gamma   90.00
#
_symmetry.space_group_name_H-M   'P 1'
#
loop_
_entity.id
_entity.type
_entity.pdbx_description
1 polymer ?
#
loop_
_entity_poly.entity_id
_entity_poly.type
_entity_poly.pdbx_seq_one_letter_code
_entity_poly.pdbx_strand_id
1 'polypeptide(L)' 'MGAISEAIENNPKEIKRLLGIDQEQLQQLISHAELLHQQKQEEIERKKVRVNQKGGGKKPKLSAVSLQIWL' A
#
# COMPACT_ATOMS: atom_id res chain seq x y z
N MET A 1 -1.42 5.17 -5.58
CA MET A 1 -2.57 4.68 -6.36
C MET A 1 -2.27 4.94 -7.82
N GLY A 2 -1.98 3.88 -8.58
CA GLY A 2 -1.40 3.95 -9.92
C GLY A 2 -2.43 3.82 -11.05
N ALA A 3 -1.94 3.75 -12.29
CA ALA A 3 -2.69 3.68 -13.55
C ALA A 3 -3.85 2.65 -13.60
N ILE A 4 -3.84 1.64 -12.72
CA ILE A 4 -4.88 0.61 -12.61
C ILE A 4 -6.19 1.18 -12.04
N SER A 5 -6.15 2.05 -11.02
CA SER A 5 -7.37 2.69 -10.48
C SER A 5 -8.03 3.58 -11.52
N GLU A 6 -7.22 4.33 -12.27
CA GLU A 6 -7.70 5.24 -13.31
C GLU A 6 -8.33 4.47 -14.49
N ALA A 7 -7.73 3.34 -14.89
CA ALA A 7 -8.32 2.44 -15.88
C ALA A 7 -9.65 1.84 -15.41
N ILE A 8 -9.78 1.57 -14.11
CA ILE A 8 -11.00 1.02 -13.51
C ILE A 8 -12.12 2.07 -13.49
N GLU A 9 -11.81 3.30 -13.11
CA GLU A 9 -12.80 4.38 -13.02
C GLU A 9 -13.34 4.81 -14.39
N ASN A 10 -12.48 4.80 -15.41
CA ASN A 10 -12.86 5.25 -16.75
C ASN A 10 -13.68 4.22 -17.55
N ASN A 11 -13.76 2.96 -17.11
CA ASN A 11 -14.36 1.87 -17.90
C ASN A 11 -15.38 0.98 -17.13
N PRO A 12 -16.42 1.56 -16.49
CA PRO A 12 -17.35 0.79 -15.65
C PRO A 12 -18.15 -0.29 -16.41
N LYS A 13 -18.48 -0.04 -17.69
CA LYS A 13 -19.20 -1.02 -18.54
C LYS A 13 -18.33 -2.22 -18.90
N GLU A 14 -17.06 -1.99 -19.20
CA GLU A 14 -16.09 -3.03 -19.54
C GLU A 14 -15.85 -3.94 -18.33
N ILE A 15 -15.73 -3.35 -17.14
CA ILE A 15 -15.59 -4.06 -15.86
C ILE A 15 -16.77 -4.97 -15.61
N LYS A 16 -17.99 -4.45 -15.75
CA LYS A 16 -19.20 -5.25 -15.58
C LYS A 16 -19.26 -6.41 -16.60
N ARG A 17 -18.85 -6.16 -17.85
CA ARG A 17 -18.79 -7.20 -18.89
C ARG A 17 -17.79 -8.30 -18.58
N LEU A 18 -16.58 -7.92 -18.13
CA LEU A 18 -15.47 -8.85 -17.93
C LEU A 18 -15.55 -9.60 -16.60
N LEU A 19 -15.89 -8.88 -15.52
CA LEU A 19 -15.87 -9.42 -14.16
C LEU A 19 -17.26 -9.79 -13.64
N GLY A 20 -18.33 -9.37 -14.32
CA GLY A 20 -19.70 -9.64 -13.90
C GLY A 20 -20.13 -8.89 -12.63
N ILE A 21 -19.32 -7.95 -12.15
CA ILE A 21 -19.56 -7.18 -10.93
C ILE A 21 -19.55 -5.68 -11.23
N ASP A 22 -20.31 -4.92 -10.44
CA ASP A 22 -20.38 -3.48 -10.58
C ASP A 22 -19.14 -2.80 -9.99
N GLN A 23 -18.88 -1.56 -10.44
CA GLN A 23 -17.71 -0.78 -10.03
C GLN A 23 -17.63 -0.61 -8.50
N GLU A 24 -18.76 -0.35 -7.84
CA GLU A 24 -18.81 -0.21 -6.38
C GLU A 24 -18.41 -1.51 -5.67
N GLN A 25 -18.87 -2.66 -6.18
CA GLN A 25 -18.53 -3.97 -5.63
C GLN A 25 -17.04 -4.27 -5.82
N LEU A 26 -16.47 -3.88 -6.97
CA LEU A 26 -15.04 -4.00 -7.22
C LEU A 26 -14.23 -3.13 -6.25
N GLN A 27 -14.63 -1.88 -6.01
CA GLN A 27 -13.98 -1.00 -5.05
C GLN A 27 -14.02 -1.57 -3.63
N GLN A 28 -15.17 -2.08 -3.21
CA GLN A 28 -15.33 -2.76 -1.92
C GLN A 28 -14.42 -3.99 -1.82
N LEU A 29 -14.30 -4.78 -2.89
CA LEU A 29 -13.46 -5.96 -2.92
C LEU A 29 -11.97 -5.61 -2.77
N ILE A 30 -11.51 -4.59 -3.50
CA ILE A 30 -10.12 -4.10 -3.42
C ILE A 30 -9.82 -3.63 -1.99
N SER A 31 -10.70 -2.81 -1.40
CA SER A 31 -10.52 -2.31 -0.04
C SER A 31 -10.44 -3.46 0.99
N HIS A 32 -11.32 -4.46 0.89
CA HIS A 32 -11.25 -5.64 1.76
C HIS A 32 -9.97 -6.45 1.56
N ALA A 33 -9.50 -6.60 0.32
CA ALA A 33 -8.27 -7.32 0.03
C ALA A 33 -7.04 -6.60 0.59
N GLU A 34 -6.98 -5.28 0.51
CA GLU A 34 -5.94 -4.45 1.13
C GLU A 34 -5.94 -4.60 2.65
N LEU A 35 -7.12 -4.53 3.27
CA LEU A 35 -7.28 -4.71 4.72
C LEU A 35 -6.79 -6.09 5.16
N LEU A 36 -7.25 -7.15 4.49
CA LEU A 36 -6.83 -8.52 4.79
C LEU A 36 -5.32 -8.70 4.59
N HIS A 37 -4.75 -8.08 3.57
CA HIS A 37 -3.32 -8.09 3.36
C HIS A 37 -2.57 -7.43 4.53
N GLN A 38 -3.01 -6.24 4.97
CA GLN A 38 -2.42 -5.54 6.11
C GLN A 38 -2.50 -6.38 7.39
N GLN A 39 -3.68 -6.94 7.69
CA GLN A 39 -3.88 -7.82 8.85
C GLN A 39 -2.94 -9.03 8.81
N LYS A 40 -2.78 -9.66 7.64
CA LYS A 40 -1.86 -10.77 7.44
C LYS A 40 -0.40 -10.34 7.66
N GLN A 41 0.00 -9.17 7.17
CA GLN A 41 1.34 -8.64 7.41
C GLN A 41 1.58 -8.36 8.89
N GLU A 42 0.61 -7.77 9.58
CA GLU A 42 0.69 -7.55 11.03
C GLU A 42 0.83 -8.87 11.79
N GLU A 43 0.08 -9.90 11.41
CA GLU A 43 0.17 -11.21 12.05
C GLU A 43 1.55 -11.85 11.83
N ILE A 44 2.09 -11.76 10.61
CA ILE A 44 3.45 -12.21 10.29
C ILE A 44 4.47 -11.44 11.14
N GLU A 45 4.31 -10.12 11.25
CA GLU A 45 5.20 -9.27 12.05
C GLU A 45 5.11 -9.58 13.55
N ARG A 46 3.92 -9.88 14.07
CA ARG A 46 3.70 -10.32 15.47
C ARG A 46 4.35 -11.68 15.76
N LYS A 47 4.29 -12.60 14.80
CA LYS A 47 4.86 -13.96 14.92
C LYS A 47 6.37 -14.02 14.66
N LYS A 48 6.99 -12.97 14.14
CA LYS A 48 8.45 -12.93 13.90
C LYS A 48 9.21 -12.96 15.23
N VAL A 49 9.90 -14.06 15.50
CA VAL A 49 10.92 -14.14 16.55
C VAL A 49 12.16 -13.39 16.04
N ARG A 50 12.45 -12.23 16.61
CA ARG A 50 13.61 -11.40 16.23
C ARG A 50 14.66 -11.44 17.33
N VAL A 51 15.92 -11.65 16.95
CA VAL A 51 17.07 -11.47 17.86
C VAL A 51 17.37 -9.98 18.09
N ASN A 52 17.06 -9.12 17.10
CA ASN A 52 17.32 -7.67 17.13
C ASN A 52 16.02 -6.86 16.94
N GLN A 53 15.94 -5.67 17.54
CA GLN A 53 14.81 -4.75 17.32
C GLN A 53 14.76 -4.25 15.86
N LYS A 54 13.55 -3.90 15.38
CA LYS A 54 13.34 -3.28 14.06
C LYS A 54 14.14 -1.97 14.01
N GLY A 55 15.00 -1.83 13.00
CA GLY A 55 15.83 -0.63 12.86
C GLY A 55 17.09 -0.60 13.73
N GLY A 56 17.51 -1.73 14.31
CA GLY A 56 18.78 -1.85 15.07
C GLY A 56 20.05 -1.72 14.22
N GLY A 57 19.94 -1.41 12.93
CA GLY A 57 21.07 -1.05 12.09
C GLY A 57 21.59 0.36 12.43
N LYS A 58 22.79 0.67 11.93
CA LYS A 58 23.40 2.01 12.09
C LYS A 58 22.48 3.06 11.46
N LYS A 59 22.11 4.11 12.21
CA LYS A 59 21.44 5.28 11.65
C LYS A 59 22.31 5.86 10.51
N PRO A 60 21.74 6.24 9.35
CA PRO A 60 22.51 6.80 8.26
C PRO A 60 23.26 8.05 8.74
N LYS A 61 24.57 8.12 8.46
CA LYS A 61 25.49 9.20 8.90
C LYS A 61 25.27 10.54 8.19
N LEU A 62 24.24 10.65 7.37
CA LEU A 62 23.95 11.83 6.56
C LEU A 62 22.50 12.22 6.82
N SER A 63 22.27 13.05 7.85
CA SER A 63 21.15 13.97 7.79
C SER A 63 21.43 14.90 6.63
N ALA A 64 20.54 14.95 5.64
CA ALA A 64 20.58 15.99 4.62
C ALA A 64 20.76 17.32 5.35
N VAL A 65 21.89 17.98 5.08
CA VAL A 65 22.12 19.35 5.52
C VAL A 65 20.85 20.12 5.15
N SER A 66 20.23 20.71 6.17
CA SER A 66 19.25 21.78 6.01
C SER A 66 19.79 22.72 4.93
N LEU A 67 19.22 22.69 3.73
CA LEU A 67 19.37 23.80 2.80
C LEU A 67 18.59 24.95 3.42
N GLN A 68 19.25 25.62 4.37
CA GLN A 68 18.99 26.99 4.70
C GLN A 68 19.35 27.77 3.43
N ILE A 69 18.37 27.91 2.53
CA ILE A 69 18.44 28.94 1.50
C ILE A 69 18.29 30.26 2.25
N TRP A 70 19.43 30.92 2.47
CA TRP A 70 19.53 32.35 2.67
C TRP A 70 20.69 32.83 1.81
N LEU A 71 20.34 33.30 0.61
CA LEU A 71 20.84 34.49 -0.08
C LEU A 71 20.10 34.62 -1.42
#